data_AF-W1Y5N3-F1
#
_entry.id   AF-W1Y5N3-F1
#
_cell.length_a   1.000
_cell.length_b   1.000
_cell.length_c   1.000
_cell.angle_alpha   90.00
_cell.angle_beta   90.00
_cell.angle_gamma   90.00
#
_symmetry.space_group_name_H-M   'P 1'
#
loop_
_entity.id
_entity.type
_entity.pdbx_description
1 polymer ?
#
loop_
_entity_poly.entity_id
_entity_poly.type
_entity_poly.pdbx_seq_one_letter_code
_entity_poly.pdbx_strand_id
1 'polypeptide(L)'
;MKLTTAEGLKSEIFVPVTPNAVWTSLKKPLSECKVAFITAGGIHQKNQVPFNTAGDYTFREIPSNISTDELMVTHGGFDNSDINKDVNAMFPLDRLRELVEEGFIGSLAEEMYGFMGGGGNVEKFKDETGPTIAKKLKSQGVDIVVCTGGCGTCHRSAVIVERACEKEGMSTIIIAALPPIARQQGAPRIAAPHVPIGSNAGEPNNKQMQTAILKDTLNLVTEMSSFGEMKVLPYEYRHNV
;
A
#
# COMPACT_ATOMS: atom_id res chain seq x y z
N MET A 1 32.34 13.26 -16.65
CA MET A 1 33.08 14.10 -15.69
C MET A 1 33.60 13.18 -14.59
N LYS A 2 34.92 12.99 -14.45
CA LYS A 2 35.49 12.16 -13.38
C LYS A 2 35.51 13.03 -12.12
N LEU A 3 34.61 12.76 -11.18
CA LEU A 3 34.57 13.48 -9.91
C LEU A 3 35.84 13.15 -9.13
N THR A 4 36.65 14.16 -8.82
CA THR A 4 37.78 14.04 -7.89
C THR A 4 37.25 14.06 -6.47
N THR A 5 36.96 12.90 -5.91
CA THR A 5 36.70 12.77 -4.47
C THR A 5 38.04 12.74 -3.75
N ALA A 6 38.29 13.68 -2.82
CA ALA A 6 39.42 13.58 -1.92
C ALA A 6 39.26 12.33 -1.04
N GLU A 7 40.33 11.55 -0.87
CA GLU A 7 40.33 10.38 0.02
C GLU A 7 39.91 10.81 1.44
N GLY A 8 38.88 10.15 1.98
CA GLY A 8 38.40 10.39 3.34
C GLY A 8 37.28 11.40 3.51
N LEU A 9 36.82 12.10 2.46
CA LEU A 9 35.61 12.94 2.54
C LEU A 9 34.37 12.07 2.81
N LYS A 10 33.81 12.20 4.01
CA LYS A 10 32.51 11.63 4.40
C LYS A 10 31.52 12.78 4.63
N SER A 11 30.33 12.66 4.03
CA SER A 11 29.23 13.58 4.30
C SER A 11 28.84 13.52 5.78
N GLU A 12 28.66 14.68 6.42
CA GLU A 12 28.07 14.79 7.76
C GLU A 12 26.62 14.31 7.77
N ILE A 13 25.95 14.45 6.62
CA ILE A 13 24.60 13.95 6.40
C ILE A 13 24.72 12.49 5.97
N PHE A 14 24.23 11.57 6.81
CA PHE A 14 24.08 10.18 6.45
C PHE A 14 23.19 10.07 5.22
N VAL A 15 23.75 9.64 4.08
CA VAL A 15 22.96 9.35 2.89
C VAL A 15 22.09 8.14 3.23
N PRO A 16 20.76 8.25 3.21
CA PRO A 16 19.90 7.11 3.46
C PRO A 16 20.25 6.02 2.45
N VAL A 17 20.67 4.86 2.94
CA VAL A 17 20.96 3.72 2.07
C VAL A 17 19.65 3.24 1.49
N THR A 18 19.40 3.53 0.22
CA THR A 18 18.26 2.96 -0.51
C THR A 18 18.44 1.44 -0.53
N PRO A 19 17.43 0.66 -0.10
CA PRO A 19 17.51 -0.79 -0.15
C PRO A 19 17.74 -1.28 -1.58
N ASN A 20 18.37 -2.46 -1.73
CA ASN A 20 18.53 -3.11 -3.03
C ASN A 20 17.19 -3.20 -3.79
N ALA A 21 17.22 -3.03 -5.11
CA ALA A 21 16.05 -3.14 -5.95
C ALA A 21 15.42 -4.55 -5.82
N VAL A 22 14.09 -4.58 -5.75
CA VAL A 22 13.28 -5.80 -5.83
C VAL A 22 12.21 -5.52 -6.87
N TRP A 23 12.11 -6.35 -7.90
CA TRP A 23 11.24 -6.11 -9.03
C TRP A 23 10.70 -7.41 -9.61
N THR A 24 9.39 -7.43 -9.81
CA THR A 24 8.65 -8.48 -10.47
C THR A 24 7.77 -7.82 -11.53
N SER A 25 8.03 -8.17 -12.79
CA SER A 25 7.20 -7.73 -13.92
C SER A 25 5.91 -8.56 -14.01
N LEU A 26 4.79 -7.88 -14.23
CA LEU A 26 3.50 -8.52 -14.45
C LEU A 26 3.46 -9.12 -15.87
N LYS A 27 3.02 -10.37 -15.97
CA LYS A 27 3.04 -11.14 -17.23
C LYS A 27 1.66 -11.42 -17.82
N LYS A 28 0.61 -11.08 -17.08
CA LYS A 28 -0.79 -11.38 -17.42
C LYS A 28 -1.56 -10.07 -17.66
N PRO A 29 -2.58 -10.08 -18.51
CA PRO A 29 -3.52 -8.95 -18.57
C PRO A 29 -4.25 -8.80 -17.23
N LEU A 30 -4.64 -7.57 -16.87
CA LEU A 30 -5.31 -7.27 -15.59
C LEU A 30 -6.57 -8.14 -15.38
N SER A 31 -7.34 -8.35 -16.44
CA SER A 31 -8.56 -9.18 -16.46
C SER A 31 -8.34 -10.66 -16.11
N GLU A 32 -7.09 -11.15 -16.10
CA GLU A 32 -6.73 -12.51 -15.66
C GLU A 32 -5.98 -12.51 -14.31
N CYS A 33 -5.69 -11.34 -13.76
CA CYS A 33 -4.91 -11.21 -12.54
C CYS A 33 -5.78 -11.40 -11.30
N LYS A 34 -5.24 -12.12 -10.31
CA LYS A 34 -5.76 -12.08 -8.96
C LYS A 34 -5.11 -10.93 -8.18
N VAL A 35 -5.94 -10.03 -7.65
CA VAL A 35 -5.49 -8.82 -6.96
C VAL A 35 -5.73 -8.93 -5.46
N ALA A 36 -4.74 -8.55 -4.67
CA ALA A 36 -4.88 -8.35 -3.23
C ALA A 36 -4.67 -6.88 -2.87
N PHE A 37 -5.24 -6.49 -1.74
CA PHE A 37 -5.00 -5.19 -1.13
C PHE A 37 -4.43 -5.38 0.26
N ILE A 38 -3.43 -4.57 0.62
CA ILE A 38 -2.92 -4.51 1.99
C ILE A 38 -2.84 -3.06 2.44
N THR A 39 -3.03 -2.78 3.73
CA THR A 39 -2.96 -1.41 4.23
C THR A 39 -2.22 -1.31 5.55
N ALA A 40 -1.26 -0.37 5.59
CA ALA A 40 -0.63 0.08 6.83
C ALA A 40 -1.46 1.18 7.53
N GLY A 41 -2.77 1.22 7.30
CA GLY A 41 -3.70 2.21 7.85
C GLY A 41 -4.35 1.81 9.17
N GLY A 42 -4.04 0.65 9.74
CA GLY A 42 -4.68 0.17 10.97
C GLY A 42 -6.16 -0.23 10.78
N ILE A 43 -6.55 -0.62 9.56
CA ILE A 43 -7.90 -1.11 9.27
C ILE A 43 -8.04 -2.58 9.68
N HIS A 44 -9.15 -2.93 10.32
CA HIS A 44 -9.46 -4.30 10.74
C HIS A 44 -10.97 -4.48 10.89
N GLN A 45 -11.40 -5.73 11.13
CA GLN A 45 -12.81 -6.02 11.43
C GLN A 45 -13.17 -5.56 12.85
N LYS A 46 -14.39 -5.10 13.06
CA LYS A 46 -14.87 -4.64 14.39
C LYS A 46 -14.80 -5.70 15.49
N ASN A 47 -14.89 -6.98 15.12
CA ASN A 47 -14.82 -8.11 16.06
C ASN A 47 -13.38 -8.58 16.37
N GLN A 48 -12.37 -8.03 15.70
CA GLN A 48 -10.97 -8.35 15.93
C GLN A 48 -10.39 -7.48 17.03
N VAL A 49 -9.33 -7.98 17.69
CA VAL A 49 -8.60 -7.21 18.70
C VAL A 49 -8.05 -5.92 18.06
N PRO A 50 -8.41 -4.73 18.59
CA PRO A 50 -7.87 -3.46 18.12
C PRO A 50 -6.34 -3.44 18.14
N PHE A 51 -5.73 -2.69 17.23
CA PHE A 51 -4.28 -2.56 17.22
C PHE A 51 -3.77 -1.78 18.43
N ASN A 52 -2.58 -2.14 18.91
CA ASN A 52 -1.85 -1.25 19.80
C ASN A 52 -1.29 -0.09 18.96
N THR A 53 -1.69 1.15 19.28
CA THR A 53 -1.28 2.33 18.51
C THR A 53 0.22 2.64 18.63
N ALA A 54 0.93 1.97 19.54
CA ALA A 54 2.38 2.00 19.67
C ALA A 54 2.97 0.58 19.56
N GLY A 55 4.00 0.40 18.73
CA GLY A 55 4.77 -0.84 18.73
C GLY A 55 4.16 -2.06 18.03
N ASP A 56 2.90 -2.01 17.59
CA ASP A 56 2.24 -3.18 17.01
C ASP A 56 2.84 -3.56 15.65
N TYR A 57 3.32 -4.80 15.58
CA TYR A 57 3.87 -5.43 14.38
C TYR A 57 2.97 -6.56 13.86
N THR A 58 1.84 -6.81 14.52
CA THR A 58 0.87 -7.81 14.11
C THR A 58 0.02 -7.28 12.95
N PHE A 59 -0.70 -8.19 12.31
CA PHE A 59 -1.64 -7.89 11.24
C PHE A 59 -3.01 -8.48 11.57
N ARG A 60 -4.01 -8.10 10.79
CA ARG A 60 -5.37 -8.61 10.85
C ARG A 60 -5.78 -9.07 9.47
N GLU A 61 -6.41 -10.24 9.43
CA GLU A 61 -6.93 -10.84 8.21
C GLU A 61 -8.30 -10.24 7.92
N ILE A 62 -8.52 -9.83 6.68
CA ILE A 62 -9.74 -9.17 6.22
C ILE A 62 -10.27 -9.98 5.03
N PRO A 63 -11.36 -10.75 5.21
CA PRO A 63 -12.00 -11.45 4.11
C PRO A 63 -12.45 -10.48 3.02
N SER A 64 -12.18 -10.78 1.76
CA SER A 64 -12.54 -9.90 0.65
C SER A 64 -14.03 -9.86 0.34
N ASN A 65 -14.85 -10.66 1.03
CA ASN A 65 -16.32 -10.66 0.96
C ASN A 65 -17.00 -9.97 2.17
N ILE A 66 -16.23 -9.42 3.12
CA ILE A 66 -16.80 -8.75 4.30
C ILE A 66 -17.56 -7.47 3.95
N SER A 67 -18.67 -7.18 4.63
CA SER A 67 -19.28 -5.84 4.50
C SER A 67 -18.29 -4.76 4.95
N THR A 68 -18.15 -3.69 4.16
CA THR A 68 -17.28 -2.56 4.52
C THR A 68 -17.74 -1.84 5.79
N ASP A 69 -19.03 -1.95 6.13
CA ASP A 69 -19.59 -1.46 7.39
C ASP A 69 -19.09 -2.24 8.62
N GLU A 70 -18.52 -3.44 8.44
CA GLU A 70 -17.92 -4.24 9.52
C GLU A 70 -16.44 -3.93 9.75
N LEU A 71 -15.88 -3.02 8.94
CA LEU A 71 -14.51 -2.54 9.10
C LEU A 71 -14.46 -1.31 10.00
N MET A 72 -13.34 -1.15 10.68
CA MET A 72 -13.02 0.03 11.47
C MET A 72 -11.52 0.32 11.40
N VAL A 73 -11.13 1.48 11.91
CA VAL A 73 -9.73 1.88 12.03
C VAL A 73 -9.33 2.05 13.49
N THR A 74 -8.18 1.50 13.84
CA THR A 74 -7.49 1.78 15.09
C THR A 74 -6.11 2.33 14.76
N HIS A 75 -5.98 3.64 14.65
CA HIS A 75 -4.73 4.30 14.31
C HIS A 75 -4.61 5.69 14.94
N GLY A 76 -3.45 6.02 15.52
CA GLY A 76 -3.21 7.30 16.20
C GLY A 76 -2.39 8.32 15.40
N GLY A 77 -1.91 7.94 14.20
CA GLY A 77 -0.97 8.74 13.41
C GLY A 77 -1.56 9.64 12.33
N PHE A 78 -2.89 9.69 12.18
CA PHE A 78 -3.61 10.56 11.24
C PHE A 78 -5.08 10.71 11.67
N ASP A 79 -5.83 11.64 11.07
CA ASP A 79 -7.26 11.82 11.35
C ASP A 79 -8.08 10.69 10.70
N ASN A 80 -8.83 9.96 11.53
CA ASN A 80 -9.66 8.84 11.09
C ASN A 80 -11.02 9.26 10.54
N SER A 81 -11.35 10.56 10.51
CA SER A 81 -12.68 11.08 10.16
C SER A 81 -13.17 10.62 8.78
N ASP A 82 -12.29 10.56 7.77
CA ASP A 82 -12.66 10.11 6.43
C ASP A 82 -12.90 8.61 6.37
N ILE A 83 -12.03 7.81 7.00
CA ILE A 83 -12.21 6.35 7.09
C ILE A 83 -13.48 5.98 7.84
N ASN A 84 -13.81 6.72 8.90
CA ASN A 84 -15.04 6.52 9.67
C ASN A 84 -16.31 6.86 8.88
N LYS A 85 -16.23 7.74 7.87
CA LYS A 85 -17.33 8.02 6.94
C LYS A 85 -17.41 6.97 5.83
N ASP A 86 -16.26 6.55 5.33
CA ASP A 86 -16.13 5.59 4.23
C ASP A 86 -14.74 4.94 4.24
N VAL A 87 -14.68 3.65 4.57
CA VAL A 87 -13.43 2.89 4.59
C VAL A 87 -12.75 2.83 3.23
N ASN A 88 -13.50 3.01 2.13
CA ASN A 88 -12.97 3.01 0.78
C ASN A 88 -12.01 4.17 0.49
N ALA A 89 -12.00 5.22 1.33
CA ALA A 89 -11.01 6.29 1.26
C ALA A 89 -9.57 5.80 1.52
N MET A 90 -9.40 4.66 2.21
CA MET A 90 -8.09 4.07 2.52
C MET A 90 -7.93 2.62 2.05
N PHE A 91 -9.01 1.84 2.11
CA PHE A 91 -9.08 0.43 1.72
C PHE A 91 -10.29 0.23 0.79
N PRO A 92 -10.13 0.54 -0.52
CA PRO A 92 -11.21 0.63 -1.51
C PRO A 92 -11.76 -0.76 -1.90
N LEU A 93 -12.25 -1.52 -0.93
CA LEU A 93 -12.73 -2.89 -1.10
C LEU A 93 -13.96 -2.97 -2.00
N ASP A 94 -14.90 -2.04 -1.86
CA ASP A 94 -16.08 -2.02 -2.72
C ASP A 94 -15.71 -1.69 -4.16
N ARG A 95 -14.77 -0.74 -4.35
CA ARG A 95 -14.25 -0.41 -5.68
C ARG A 95 -13.53 -1.59 -6.32
N LEU A 96 -12.74 -2.35 -5.54
CA LEU A 96 -12.10 -3.58 -6.02
C LEU A 96 -13.11 -4.63 -6.49
N ARG A 97 -14.22 -4.80 -5.77
CA ARG A 97 -15.30 -5.73 -6.17
C ARG A 97 -15.97 -5.27 -7.45
N GLU A 98 -16.31 -3.98 -7.54
CA GLU A 98 -16.87 -3.37 -8.76
C GLU A 98 -15.94 -3.59 -9.97
N LEU A 99 -14.61 -3.49 -9.79
CA LEU A 99 -13.65 -3.76 -10.87
C LEU A 99 -13.58 -5.24 -11.29
N VAL A 100 -13.88 -6.19 -10.39
CA VAL A 100 -14.05 -7.60 -10.76
C VAL A 100 -15.35 -7.80 -11.54
N GLU A 101 -16.45 -7.21 -11.08
CA GLU A 101 -17.75 -7.28 -11.75
C GLU A 101 -17.72 -6.69 -13.17
N GLU A 102 -16.97 -5.60 -13.36
CA GLU A 102 -16.72 -4.98 -14.67
C GLU A 102 -15.77 -5.80 -15.57
N GLY A 103 -15.11 -6.84 -15.03
CA GLY A 103 -14.10 -7.63 -15.74
C GLY A 103 -12.79 -6.87 -15.98
N PHE A 104 -12.57 -5.75 -15.29
CA PHE A 104 -11.33 -4.97 -15.37
C PHE A 104 -10.15 -5.72 -14.71
N ILE A 105 -10.42 -6.43 -13.61
CA ILE A 105 -9.51 -7.39 -12.97
C ILE A 105 -10.17 -8.77 -12.86
N GLY A 106 -9.36 -9.83 -12.82
CA GLY A 106 -9.89 -11.20 -12.86
C GLY A 106 -10.57 -11.66 -11.58
N SER A 107 -9.91 -11.49 -10.42
CA SER A 107 -10.49 -11.87 -9.12
C SER A 107 -9.77 -11.17 -7.96
N LEU A 108 -10.34 -11.27 -6.76
CA LEU A 108 -9.67 -10.85 -5.53
C LEU A 108 -9.06 -12.05 -4.78
N ALA A 109 -8.02 -11.77 -4.00
CA ALA A 109 -7.61 -12.65 -2.92
C ALA A 109 -8.79 -12.93 -1.97
N GLU A 110 -8.88 -14.12 -1.40
CA GLU A 110 -9.92 -14.46 -0.40
C GLU A 110 -9.69 -13.68 0.90
N GLU A 111 -8.41 -13.51 1.27
CA GLU A 111 -7.99 -12.75 2.44
C GLU A 111 -7.01 -11.64 2.06
N MET A 112 -7.26 -10.47 2.63
CA MET A 112 -6.45 -9.26 2.57
C MET A 112 -5.93 -8.92 3.97
N TYR A 113 -5.05 -7.92 4.08
CA TYR A 113 -4.37 -7.66 5.35
C TYR A 113 -4.32 -6.18 5.71
N GLY A 114 -4.81 -5.89 6.92
CA GLY A 114 -4.58 -4.62 7.60
C GLY A 114 -3.49 -4.78 8.65
N PHE A 115 -2.64 -3.77 8.79
CA PHE A 115 -1.62 -3.73 9.82
C PHE A 115 -1.32 -2.30 10.24
N MET A 116 -0.65 -2.16 11.39
CA MET A 116 -0.25 -0.84 11.86
C MET A 116 0.92 -0.31 11.06
N GLY A 117 0.80 0.97 10.72
CA GLY A 117 1.92 1.73 10.29
C GLY A 117 2.60 2.41 11.47
N GLY A 118 3.88 2.11 11.66
CA GLY A 118 4.74 3.18 12.11
C GLY A 118 4.89 3.50 13.59
N GLY A 119 4.40 2.61 14.45
CA GLY A 119 5.00 2.38 15.77
C GLY A 119 5.77 1.07 15.85
N GLY A 120 5.57 0.16 14.90
CA GLY A 120 6.02 -1.23 14.99
C GLY A 120 7.51 -1.46 14.81
N ASN A 121 7.97 -2.56 15.40
CA ASN A 121 9.33 -3.04 15.30
C ASN A 121 9.66 -3.35 13.82
N VAL A 122 10.48 -2.48 13.20
CA VAL A 122 10.86 -2.57 11.77
C VAL A 122 11.55 -3.89 11.43
N GLU A 123 12.35 -4.41 12.37
CA GLU A 123 13.02 -5.71 12.24
C GLU A 123 11.97 -6.82 12.14
N LYS A 124 10.98 -6.83 13.05
CA LYS A 124 9.86 -7.79 12.97
C LYS A 124 9.03 -7.63 11.71
N PHE A 125 8.77 -6.40 11.26
CA PHE A 125 8.06 -6.21 9.99
C PHE A 125 8.82 -6.80 8.80
N LYS A 126 10.14 -6.66 8.80
CA LYS A 126 11.01 -7.13 7.74
C LYS A 126 11.20 -8.65 7.77
N ASP A 127 11.34 -9.23 8.95
CA ASP A 127 11.79 -10.62 9.12
C ASP A 127 10.63 -11.57 9.49
N GLU A 128 9.52 -11.06 10.03
CA GLU A 128 8.34 -11.86 10.43
C GLU A 128 7.07 -11.47 9.64
N THR A 129 6.56 -10.25 9.83
CA THR A 129 5.22 -9.83 9.34
C THR A 129 5.14 -9.77 7.83
N GLY A 130 6.08 -9.09 7.18
CA GLY A 130 6.13 -8.95 5.73
C GLY A 130 6.24 -10.31 5.04
N PRO A 131 7.23 -11.16 5.38
CA PRO A 131 7.34 -12.50 4.82
C PRO A 131 6.12 -13.38 5.08
N THR A 132 5.46 -13.25 6.24
CA THR A 132 4.23 -14.03 6.55
C THR A 132 3.07 -13.63 5.66
N ILE A 133 2.80 -12.31 5.52
CA ILE A 133 1.76 -11.79 4.63
C ILE A 133 2.06 -12.18 3.18
N ALA A 134 3.31 -12.01 2.74
CA ALA A 134 3.73 -12.33 1.38
C ALA A 134 3.49 -13.81 1.03
N LYS A 135 3.84 -14.73 1.94
CA LYS A 135 3.60 -16.17 1.76
C LYS A 135 2.11 -16.51 1.70
N LYS A 136 1.29 -15.90 2.58
CA LYS A 136 -0.17 -16.10 2.59
C LYS A 136 -0.83 -15.60 1.30
N LEU A 137 -0.42 -14.43 0.80
CA LEU A 137 -0.90 -13.91 -0.48
C LEU A 137 -0.42 -14.79 -1.65
N LYS A 138 0.84 -15.24 -1.62
CA LYS A 138 1.38 -16.15 -2.64
C LYS A 138 0.63 -17.47 -2.70
N SER A 139 0.28 -18.06 -1.54
CA SER A 139 -0.51 -19.31 -1.50
C SER A 139 -1.92 -19.17 -2.08
N GLN A 140 -2.48 -17.95 -2.07
CA GLN A 140 -3.75 -17.64 -2.73
C GLN A 140 -3.62 -17.46 -4.25
N GLY A 141 -2.40 -17.49 -4.80
CA GLY A 141 -2.14 -17.28 -6.23
C GLY A 141 -2.31 -15.83 -6.66
N VAL A 142 -2.04 -14.87 -5.75
CA VAL A 142 -2.08 -13.44 -6.04
C VAL A 142 -1.00 -13.09 -7.08
N ASP A 143 -1.38 -12.25 -8.05
CA ASP A 143 -0.50 -11.70 -9.08
C ASP A 143 -0.11 -10.25 -8.76
N ILE A 144 -1.06 -9.46 -8.22
CA ILE A 144 -0.87 -8.03 -7.95
C ILE A 144 -1.20 -7.71 -6.49
N VAL A 145 -0.35 -6.93 -5.83
CA VAL A 145 -0.64 -6.38 -4.49
C VAL A 145 -0.65 -4.86 -4.53
N VAL A 146 -1.82 -4.26 -4.34
CA VAL A 146 -1.95 -2.81 -4.14
C VAL A 146 -1.87 -2.50 -2.65
N CYS A 147 -1.21 -1.41 -2.27
CA CYS A 147 -1.12 -1.03 -0.87
C CYS A 147 -1.29 0.46 -0.58
N THR A 148 -1.69 0.78 0.64
CA THR A 148 -1.77 2.16 1.16
C THR A 148 -1.01 2.29 2.48
N GLY A 149 -0.55 3.51 2.77
CA GLY A 149 0.05 3.88 4.05
C GLY A 149 -0.62 5.12 4.63
N GLY A 150 -1.17 5.01 5.85
CA GLY A 150 -1.99 6.08 6.44
C GLY A 150 -1.26 7.32 6.94
N CYS A 151 -0.01 7.24 7.40
CA CYS A 151 0.86 8.37 7.74
C CYS A 151 2.30 8.07 7.32
N GLY A 152 3.27 8.92 7.68
CA GLY A 152 4.66 8.75 7.23
C GLY A 152 5.28 7.41 7.61
N THR A 153 5.12 7.00 8.86
CA THR A 153 5.67 5.73 9.34
C THR A 153 4.84 4.52 8.86
N CYS A 154 3.59 4.72 8.43
CA CYS A 154 2.81 3.74 7.66
C CYS A 154 3.37 3.50 6.27
N HIS A 155 3.74 4.54 5.52
CA HIS A 155 4.34 4.37 4.19
C HIS A 155 5.60 3.51 4.26
N ARG A 156 6.42 3.69 5.30
CA ARG A 156 7.56 2.80 5.56
C ARG A 156 7.15 1.35 5.76
N SER A 157 6.16 1.10 6.62
CA SER A 157 5.73 -0.26 6.96
C SER A 157 5.06 -0.94 5.75
N ALA A 158 4.24 -0.20 5.01
CA ALA A 158 3.65 -0.65 3.76
C ALA A 158 4.71 -1.10 2.77
N VAL A 159 5.74 -0.28 2.53
CA VAL A 159 6.82 -0.61 1.58
C VAL A 159 7.65 -1.82 2.04
N ILE A 160 7.80 -2.07 3.34
CA ILE A 160 8.48 -3.29 3.83
C ILE A 160 7.70 -4.54 3.43
N VAL A 161 6.38 -4.55 3.66
CA VAL A 161 5.51 -5.68 3.29
C VAL A 161 5.39 -5.80 1.77
N GLU A 162 5.25 -4.67 1.08
CA GLU A 162 5.26 -4.56 -0.37
C GLU A 162 6.49 -5.26 -0.98
N ARG A 163 7.69 -4.94 -0.48
CA ARG A 163 8.94 -5.55 -0.93
C ARG A 163 9.03 -7.03 -0.60
N ALA A 164 8.39 -7.50 0.47
CA ALA A 164 8.30 -8.93 0.76
C ALA A 164 7.41 -9.64 -0.28
N CYS A 165 6.28 -9.03 -0.65
CA CYS A 165 5.40 -9.54 -1.71
C CYS A 165 6.11 -9.57 -3.08
N GLU A 166 6.86 -8.51 -3.41
CA GLU A 166 7.59 -8.43 -4.67
C GLU A 166 8.65 -9.55 -4.79
N LYS A 167 9.30 -9.94 -3.67
CA LYS A 167 10.25 -11.07 -3.63
C LYS A 167 9.59 -12.43 -3.87
N GLU A 168 8.32 -12.59 -3.52
CA GLU A 168 7.54 -13.81 -3.77
C GLU A 168 6.98 -13.86 -5.21
N GLY A 169 7.36 -12.90 -6.06
CA GLY A 169 6.97 -12.86 -7.46
C GLY A 169 5.55 -12.37 -7.69
N MET A 170 5.03 -11.50 -6.82
CA MET A 170 3.84 -10.68 -7.07
C MET A 170 4.28 -9.29 -7.56
N SER A 171 3.53 -8.63 -8.44
CA SER A 171 3.79 -7.24 -8.81
C SER A 171 3.08 -6.30 -7.86
N THR A 172 3.80 -5.38 -7.23
CA THR A 172 3.24 -4.48 -6.24
C THR A 172 3.23 -3.03 -6.68
N ILE A 173 2.34 -2.25 -6.07
CA ILE A 173 2.29 -0.80 -6.18
C ILE A 173 1.69 -0.18 -4.91
N ILE A 174 2.25 0.94 -4.47
CA ILE A 174 1.69 1.76 -3.38
C ILE A 174 0.93 2.97 -3.93
N ILE A 175 -0.27 3.22 -3.41
CA ILE A 175 -0.99 4.48 -3.53
C ILE A 175 -0.53 5.38 -2.37
N ALA A 176 0.38 6.31 -2.67
CA ALA A 176 1.12 7.07 -1.67
C ALA A 176 0.64 8.52 -1.56
N ALA A 177 0.09 8.88 -0.40
CA ALA A 177 -0.12 10.28 -0.01
C ALA A 177 1.21 10.98 0.36
N LEU A 178 2.24 10.21 0.72
CA LEU A 178 3.60 10.69 0.99
C LEU A 178 4.63 10.00 0.07
N PRO A 179 4.66 10.30 -1.25
CA PRO A 179 5.55 9.66 -2.22
C PRO A 179 7.05 9.72 -1.87
N PRO A 180 7.60 10.80 -1.28
CA PRO A 180 9.01 10.84 -0.89
C PRO A 180 9.40 9.72 0.08
N ILE A 181 8.50 9.37 1.02
CA ILE A 181 8.78 8.32 2.01
C ILE A 181 8.74 6.95 1.34
N ALA A 182 7.74 6.70 0.48
CA ALA A 182 7.66 5.46 -0.27
C ALA A 182 8.90 5.22 -1.13
N ARG A 183 9.35 6.27 -1.85
CA ARG A 183 10.57 6.24 -2.65
C ARG A 183 11.82 5.98 -1.80
N GLN A 184 11.98 6.68 -0.67
CA GLN A 184 13.12 6.50 0.21
C GLN A 184 13.22 5.07 0.76
N GLN A 185 12.08 4.42 0.98
CA GLN A 185 11.99 3.04 1.49
C GLN A 185 12.14 1.97 0.39
N GLY A 186 12.25 2.39 -0.87
CA GLY A 186 12.47 1.50 -2.00
C GLY A 186 11.22 0.76 -2.45
N ALA A 187 10.08 1.46 -2.55
CA ALA A 187 8.87 0.96 -3.18
C ALA A 187 9.14 0.58 -4.66
N PRO A 188 8.73 -0.62 -5.12
CA PRO A 188 8.88 -1.01 -6.51
C PRO A 188 8.14 -0.10 -7.50
N ARG A 189 6.90 0.29 -7.19
CA ARG A 189 6.05 1.18 -8.02
C ARG A 189 5.26 2.13 -7.13
N ILE A 190 5.07 3.37 -7.57
CA ILE A 190 4.36 4.39 -6.79
C ILE A 190 3.31 5.10 -7.65
N ALA A 191 2.05 5.02 -7.23
CA ALA A 191 0.97 5.89 -7.67
C ALA A 191 0.80 7.02 -6.65
N ALA A 192 0.84 8.28 -7.10
CA ALA A 192 0.86 9.45 -6.22
C ALA A 192 -0.30 10.41 -6.53
N PRO A 193 -1.52 10.15 -6.03
CA PRO A 193 -2.59 11.16 -6.05
C PRO A 193 -2.33 12.26 -5.02
N HIS A 194 -2.89 13.45 -5.24
CA HIS A 194 -2.80 14.59 -4.32
C HIS A 194 -3.93 14.51 -3.28
N VAL A 195 -3.75 13.67 -2.27
CA VAL A 195 -4.77 13.37 -1.25
C VAL A 195 -4.18 13.51 0.16
N PRO A 196 -4.99 13.80 1.19
CA PRO A 196 -4.52 13.84 2.56
C PRO A 196 -4.10 12.44 3.05
N ILE A 197 -3.20 12.43 4.02
CA ILE A 197 -2.93 11.24 4.82
C ILE A 197 -4.23 10.74 5.46
N GLY A 198 -4.47 9.43 5.45
CA GLY A 198 -5.76 8.87 5.89
C GLY A 198 -6.78 8.63 4.78
N SER A 199 -6.57 9.19 3.58
CA SER A 199 -7.51 9.09 2.45
C SER A 199 -6.80 8.80 1.12
N ASN A 200 -5.81 7.90 1.17
CA ASN A 200 -4.92 7.58 0.04
C ASN A 200 -5.67 7.18 -1.24
N ALA A 201 -6.81 6.50 -1.11
CA ALA A 201 -7.59 6.02 -2.24
C ALA A 201 -8.65 7.03 -2.72
N GLY A 202 -8.71 8.24 -2.14
CA GLY A 202 -9.58 9.33 -2.60
C GLY A 202 -10.51 9.86 -1.52
N GLU A 203 -11.31 10.86 -1.90
CA GLU A 203 -12.31 11.50 -1.03
C GLU A 203 -13.36 10.48 -0.53
N PRO A 204 -13.75 10.51 0.75
CA PRO A 204 -14.79 9.61 1.28
C PRO A 204 -16.13 9.82 0.57
N ASN A 205 -16.83 8.72 0.26
CA ASN A 205 -18.07 8.67 -0.50
C ASN A 205 -17.98 9.14 -1.97
N ASN A 206 -16.79 9.54 -2.45
CA ASN A 206 -16.56 9.88 -3.85
C ASN A 206 -16.18 8.64 -4.65
N LYS A 207 -17.19 7.81 -4.96
CA LYS A 207 -16.99 6.55 -5.70
C LYS A 207 -16.21 6.75 -7.00
N GLN A 208 -16.53 7.82 -7.76
CA GLN A 208 -15.88 8.10 -9.03
C GLN A 208 -14.38 8.34 -8.87
N MET A 209 -13.96 9.16 -7.92
CA MET A 209 -12.54 9.40 -7.65
C MET A 209 -11.84 8.13 -7.18
N GLN A 210 -12.45 7.39 -6.26
CA GLN A 210 -11.86 6.16 -5.71
C GLN A 210 -11.67 5.09 -6.78
N THR A 211 -12.66 4.87 -7.64
CA THR A 211 -12.55 3.95 -8.79
C THR A 211 -11.46 4.42 -9.74
N ALA A 212 -11.40 5.72 -10.04
CA ALA A 212 -10.45 6.27 -10.99
C ALA A 212 -8.99 6.16 -10.50
N ILE A 213 -8.72 6.52 -9.24
CA ILE A 213 -7.41 6.32 -8.60
C ILE A 213 -7.00 4.85 -8.68
N LEU A 214 -7.91 3.93 -8.35
CA LEU A 214 -7.62 2.50 -8.35
C LEU A 214 -7.36 1.94 -9.76
N LYS A 215 -8.17 2.32 -10.77
CA LYS A 215 -7.97 1.92 -12.17
C LYS A 215 -6.62 2.41 -12.70
N ASP A 216 -6.31 3.69 -12.51
CA ASP A 216 -5.03 4.26 -12.95
C ASP A 216 -3.85 3.61 -12.23
N THR A 217 -3.99 3.32 -10.93
CA THR A 217 -2.97 2.58 -10.16
C THR A 217 -2.74 1.18 -10.74
N LEU A 218 -3.80 0.44 -11.06
CA LEU A 218 -3.67 -0.90 -11.64
C LEU A 218 -3.07 -0.88 -13.04
N ASN A 219 -3.43 0.10 -13.87
CA ASN A 219 -2.79 0.32 -15.18
C ASN A 219 -1.29 0.62 -15.02
N LEU A 220 -0.88 1.32 -13.97
CA LEU A 220 0.55 1.56 -13.73
C LEU A 220 1.34 0.29 -13.45
N VAL A 221 0.72 -0.76 -12.91
CA VAL A 221 1.38 -2.04 -12.73
C VAL A 221 1.81 -2.65 -14.07
N THR A 222 1.02 -2.45 -15.13
CA THR A 222 1.34 -2.92 -16.49
C THR A 222 2.26 -1.95 -17.23
N GLU A 223 2.11 -0.65 -17.04
CA GLU A 223 2.89 0.39 -17.73
C GLU A 223 4.34 0.50 -17.22
N MET A 224 4.55 0.40 -15.90
CA MET A 224 5.87 0.61 -15.30
C MET A 224 6.81 -0.56 -15.57
N SER A 225 8.01 -0.26 -16.07
CA SER A 225 8.96 -1.25 -16.59
C SER A 225 10.22 -1.39 -15.74
N SER A 226 10.44 -0.49 -14.79
CA SER A 226 11.63 -0.43 -13.95
C SER A 226 11.32 -0.08 -12.49
N PHE A 227 12.22 -0.51 -11.61
CA PHE A 227 12.13 -0.30 -10.17
C PHE A 227 12.16 1.18 -9.78
N GLY A 228 11.25 1.59 -8.88
CA GLY A 228 11.22 2.92 -8.30
C GLY A 228 10.53 3.98 -9.17
N GLU A 229 9.86 3.54 -10.24
CA GLU A 229 9.00 4.41 -11.04
C GLU A 229 7.85 4.98 -10.20
N MET A 230 7.53 6.24 -10.48
CA MET A 230 6.48 6.98 -9.78
C MET A 230 5.72 7.81 -10.80
N LYS A 231 4.38 7.74 -10.75
CA LYS A 231 3.51 8.61 -11.53
C LYS A 231 2.58 9.38 -10.61
N VAL A 232 2.53 10.70 -10.82
CA VAL A 232 1.54 11.55 -10.18
C VAL A 232 0.21 11.34 -10.91
N LEU A 233 -0.85 11.08 -10.15
CA LEU A 233 -2.19 10.90 -10.71
C LEU A 233 -2.93 12.25 -10.75
N PRO A 234 -3.84 12.46 -11.71
CA PRO A 234 -4.55 13.73 -11.89
C PRO A 234 -5.74 13.90 -10.93
N TYR A 235 -5.62 13.40 -9.70
CA TYR A 235 -6.68 13.45 -8.69
C TYR A 235 -6.22 14.26 -7.49
N GLU A 236 -7.05 15.22 -7.08
CA GLU A 236 -6.81 16.05 -5.92
C GLU A 236 -8.01 16.01 -4.99
N TYR A 237 -7.75 15.76 -3.71
CA TYR A 237 -8.71 15.91 -2.62
C TYR A 237 -8.06 16.74 -1.51
N ARG A 238 -8.77 17.76 -1.04
CA ARG A 238 -8.36 18.59 0.09
C ARG A 238 -9.36 18.40 1.21
N HIS A 239 -8.88 17.91 2.34
CA HIS A 239 -9.71 17.82 3.54
C HIS A 239 -10.05 19.25 4.00
N ASN A 240 -11.34 19.56 4.12
CA ASN A 240 -11.78 20.85 4.65
C ASN A 240 -11.52 20.85 6.16
N VAL A 241 -10.45 21.52 6.57
CA VAL A 241 -10.11 21.77 7.97
C VAL A 241 -10.94 22.93 8.52
#